data_AF-A0A9W9S219-F1
#
_entry.id   AF-A0A9W9S219-F1
#
_cell.length_a   1.000
_cell.length_b   1.000
_cell.length_c   1.000
_cell.angle_alpha   90.00
_cell.angle_beta   90.00
_cell.angle_gamma   90.00
#
_symmetry.space_group_name_H-M   'P 1'
#
loop_
_entity.id
_entity.type
_entity.pdbx_description
1 polymer ?
#
loop_
_entity_poly.entity_id
_entity_poly.type
_entity_poly.pdbx_seq_one_letter_code
_entity_poly.pdbx_strand_id
1 'polypeptide(L)'
;MALRLFAPAPLRMSPSILPFAFALPISITIPPLLADLWESVLRAVPKKKTSHMKKRHRQMAGKALKDVQSLNKCPGCGQVKRAHLLCPHCVRDIRDSWKTAQTA
;
A
#
# COMPACT_ATOMS: atom_id res chain seq x y z
N MET A 1 32.52 -18.08 -2.46
CA MET A 1 31.29 -17.35 -2.85
C MET A 1 30.22 -17.58 -1.78
N ALA A 2 30.14 -16.68 -0.80
CA ALA A 2 29.21 -16.78 0.32
C ALA A 2 27.83 -16.25 -0.10
N LEU A 3 26.87 -17.15 -0.34
CA LEU A 3 25.46 -16.78 -0.43
C LEU A 3 24.93 -16.70 1.00
N ARG A 4 24.82 -15.46 1.50
CA ARG A 4 24.19 -15.12 2.78
C ARG A 4 22.73 -15.59 2.74
N LEU A 5 22.45 -16.71 3.40
CA LEU A 5 21.11 -17.16 3.71
C LEU A 5 20.47 -16.13 4.64
N PHE A 6 19.50 -15.39 4.12
CA PHE A 6 18.68 -14.46 4.88
C PHE A 6 17.68 -15.31 5.69
N ALA A 7 18.06 -15.65 6.93
CA ALA A 7 17.17 -16.32 7.88
C ALA A 7 16.21 -15.28 8.48
N PRO A 8 14.88 -15.39 8.27
CA PRO A 8 13.94 -14.53 8.98
C PRO A 8 13.84 -14.99 10.44
N ALA A 9 14.13 -14.08 11.36
CA ALA A 9 13.97 -14.29 12.79
C ALA A 9 12.50 -14.62 13.14
N PRO A 10 12.23 -15.56 14.06
CA PRO A 10 10.88 -15.78 14.55
C PRO A 10 10.50 -14.64 15.50
N LEU A 11 9.52 -13.82 15.08
CA LEU A 11 8.87 -12.87 15.97
C LEU A 11 8.11 -13.67 17.04
N ARG A 12 8.68 -13.72 18.24
CA ARG A 12 8.09 -14.29 19.45
C ARG A 12 6.97 -13.35 19.91
N MET A 13 5.76 -13.55 19.40
CA MET A 13 4.56 -12.89 19.92
C MET A 13 4.27 -13.43 21.32
N SER A 14 4.57 -12.63 22.33
CA SER A 14 4.11 -12.85 23.71
C SER A 14 2.64 -12.43 23.80
N PRO A 15 1.69 -13.33 24.10
CA PRO A 15 0.34 -12.91 24.40
C PRO A 15 0.33 -12.41 25.85
N SER A 16 0.35 -11.09 26.03
CA SER A 16 -0.04 -10.49 27.30
C SER A 16 -1.55 -10.68 27.43
N ILE A 17 -1.95 -11.77 28.06
CA ILE A 17 -3.33 -12.06 28.45
C ILE A 17 -3.64 -11.10 29.60
N LEU A 18 -4.17 -9.93 29.28
CA LEU A 18 -4.95 -9.16 30.25
C LEU A 18 -6.25 -9.94 30.49
N PRO A 19 -6.63 -10.22 31.74
CA PRO A 19 -7.91 -10.86 32.01
C PRO A 19 -8.99 -9.84 31.66
N PHE A 20 -9.67 -10.06 30.54
CA PHE A 20 -10.88 -9.35 30.18
C PHE A 20 -11.96 -9.77 31.20
N ALA A 21 -11.96 -9.11 32.35
CA ALA A 21 -13.00 -9.23 33.35
C ALA A 21 -14.25 -8.48 32.86
N PHE A 22 -14.94 -9.07 31.89
CA PHE A 22 -16.32 -8.69 31.57
C PHE A 22 -17.26 -9.52 32.45
N ALA A 23 -17.40 -9.10 33.70
CA ALA A 23 -18.49 -9.53 34.57
C ALA A 23 -19.58 -8.45 34.55
N LEU A 24 -20.33 -8.39 33.45
CA LEU A 24 -21.63 -7.72 33.38
C LEU A 24 -22.62 -8.77 32.82
N PRO A 25 -23.78 -9.02 33.46
CA PRO A 25 -24.81 -9.88 32.89
C PRO A 25 -25.51 -9.10 31.78
N ILE A 26 -24.81 -8.89 30.67
CA ILE A 26 -25.41 -8.40 29.44
C ILE A 26 -26.17 -9.61 28.90
N SER A 27 -27.48 -9.65 29.11
CA SER A 27 -28.37 -10.51 28.33
C SER A 27 -28.32 -10.00 26.90
N ILE A 28 -27.31 -10.45 26.15
CA ILE A 28 -27.18 -10.18 24.71
C ILE A 28 -28.32 -10.96 24.06
N THR A 29 -29.50 -10.36 23.99
CA THR A 29 -30.49 -10.71 22.98
C THR A 29 -29.86 -10.32 21.65
N ILE A 30 -29.06 -11.24 21.10
CA ILE A 30 -28.44 -11.07 19.79
C ILE A 30 -29.62 -10.84 18.84
N PRO A 31 -29.78 -9.63 18.28
CA PRO A 31 -30.85 -9.42 17.32
C PRO A 31 -30.62 -10.44 16.18
N PRO A 32 -31.67 -11.08 15.64
CA PRO A 32 -31.52 -12.13 14.62
C PRO A 32 -30.68 -11.67 13.42
N LEU A 33 -30.65 -10.35 13.18
CA LEU A 33 -29.77 -9.69 12.22
C LEU A 33 -28.26 -9.96 12.42
N LEU A 34 -27.78 -10.04 13.66
CA LEU A 34 -26.36 -10.28 13.95
C LEU A 34 -25.99 -11.76 13.78
N ALA A 35 -26.92 -12.68 14.08
CA ALA A 35 -26.71 -14.11 13.88
C ALA A 35 -26.52 -14.45 12.38
N ASP A 36 -27.31 -13.82 11.51
CA ASP A 36 -27.18 -13.96 10.06
C ASP A 36 -25.85 -13.40 9.52
N LEU A 37 -25.36 -12.31 10.12
CA LEU A 37 -24.06 -11.74 9.78
C LEU A 37 -22.90 -12.69 10.16
N TRP A 38 -22.99 -13.38 11.30
CA TRP A 38 -21.98 -14.37 11.70
C TRP A 38 -21.94 -15.59 10.79
N GLU A 39 -23.08 -16.12 10.37
CA GLU A 39 -23.15 -17.25 9.43
C GLU A 39 -22.62 -16.85 8.03
N SER A 40 -22.92 -15.62 7.58
CA SER A 40 -22.40 -15.09 6.32
C SER A 40 -20.88 -14.93 6.33
N VAL A 41 -20.31 -14.41 7.43
CA VAL A 41 -18.86 -14.23 7.56
C VAL A 41 -18.13 -15.59 7.61
N LEU A 42 -18.66 -16.56 8.35
CA LEU A 42 -18.08 -17.92 8.41
C LEU A 42 -18.19 -18.66 7.07
N ARG A 43 -19.24 -18.41 6.28
CA ARG A 43 -19.39 -18.96 4.92
C ARG A 43 -18.63 -18.21 3.83
N ALA A 44 -18.20 -16.98 4.05
CA ALA A 44 -17.50 -16.13 3.07
C ALA A 44 -16.02 -16.52 2.84
N VAL A 45 -15.61 -17.75 3.19
CA VAL A 45 -14.27 -18.26 2.91
C VAL A 45 -14.21 -18.85 1.50
N PRO A 46 -13.16 -18.56 0.70
CA PRO A 46 -12.99 -19.17 -0.61
C PRO A 46 -13.03 -20.69 -0.53
N LYS A 47 -14.05 -21.31 -1.13
CA LYS A 47 -14.24 -22.77 -1.06
C LYS A 47 -13.09 -23.56 -1.68
N LYS A 48 -12.42 -22.98 -2.69
CA LYS A 48 -11.35 -23.63 -3.48
C LYS A 48 -10.25 -22.62 -3.86
N LYS A 49 -9.02 -23.10 -3.94
CA LYS A 49 -7.87 -22.34 -4.45
C LYS A 49 -8.05 -22.02 -5.94
N THR A 50 -7.74 -20.79 -6.35
CA THR A 50 -7.80 -20.40 -7.76
C THR A 50 -6.71 -21.09 -8.59
N SER A 51 -7.01 -21.48 -9.83
CA SER A 51 -6.02 -22.02 -10.76
C SER A 51 -4.97 -20.97 -11.17
N HIS A 52 -3.81 -21.44 -11.64
CA HIS A 52 -2.73 -20.57 -12.12
C HIS A 52 -3.22 -19.60 -13.23
N MET A 53 -3.99 -20.11 -14.19
CA MET A 53 -4.59 -19.33 -15.27
C MET A 53 -5.48 -18.20 -14.72
N LYS A 54 -6.44 -18.52 -13.84
CA LYS A 54 -7.36 -17.52 -13.26
C LYS A 54 -6.62 -16.45 -12.44
N LYS A 55 -5.54 -16.83 -11.74
CA LYS A 55 -4.67 -15.89 -11.04
C LYS A 55 -3.95 -14.94 -12.01
N ARG A 56 -3.34 -15.48 -13.07
CA ARG A 56 -2.60 -14.70 -14.07
C ARG A 56 -3.50 -13.73 -14.83
N HIS A 57 -4.68 -14.16 -15.28
CA HIS A 57 -5.63 -13.26 -15.96
C HIS A 57 -6.07 -12.12 -15.05
N ARG A 58 -6.37 -12.41 -13.77
CA ARG A 58 -6.74 -11.37 -12.81
C ARG A 58 -5.59 -10.39 -12.54
N GLN A 59 -4.34 -10.84 -12.54
CA GLN A 59 -3.18 -10.01 -12.20
C GLN A 59 -2.61 -9.23 -13.38
N MET A 60 -2.60 -9.82 -14.58
CA MET A 60 -1.84 -9.30 -15.73
C MET A 60 -2.74 -8.77 -16.85
N ALA A 61 -3.99 -9.23 -16.99
CA ALA A 61 -4.84 -8.76 -18.07
C ALA A 61 -5.25 -7.30 -17.81
N GLY A 62 -4.81 -6.38 -18.67
CA GLY A 62 -5.16 -4.96 -18.63
C GLY A 62 -4.59 -4.16 -17.44
N LYS A 63 -3.70 -4.76 -16.64
CA LYS A 63 -3.06 -4.12 -15.47
C LYS A 63 -1.59 -3.77 -15.69
N ALA A 64 -1.15 -3.76 -16.94
CA ALA A 64 0.20 -3.34 -17.28
C ALA A 64 0.41 -1.85 -16.94
N LEU A 65 1.62 -1.51 -16.50
CA LEU A 65 2.01 -0.12 -16.34
C LEU A 65 2.00 0.55 -17.71
N LYS A 66 1.26 1.66 -17.83
CA LYS A 66 1.19 2.42 -19.07
C LYS A 66 2.46 3.25 -19.23
N ASP A 67 3.01 3.27 -20.44
CA ASP A 67 4.17 4.11 -20.75
C ASP A 67 3.78 5.59 -20.75
N VAL A 68 4.61 6.41 -20.13
CA VAL A 68 4.40 7.86 -20.08
C VAL A 68 5.06 8.50 -21.28
N GLN A 69 4.28 8.79 -22.32
CA GLN A 69 4.76 9.43 -23.56
C GLN A 69 4.89 10.96 -23.45
N SER A 70 4.33 11.57 -22.40
CA SER A 70 4.28 13.02 -22.22
C SER A 70 5.57 13.58 -21.61
N LEU A 71 6.73 13.32 -22.23
CA LEU A 71 8.06 13.74 -21.77
C LEU A 71 8.70 14.69 -22.78
N ASN A 72 9.06 15.89 -22.34
CA ASN A 72 9.70 16.94 -23.14
C ASN A 72 11.04 17.35 -22.53
N LYS A 73 11.94 17.95 -23.31
CA LYS A 73 13.18 18.54 -22.77
C LYS A 73 12.89 19.91 -22.14
N CYS A 74 13.58 20.23 -21.05
CA CYS A 74 13.49 21.52 -20.39
C CYS A 74 14.27 22.58 -21.19
N PRO A 75 13.69 23.76 -21.48
CA PRO A 75 14.39 24.82 -22.20
C PRO A 75 15.52 25.50 -21.38
N GLY A 76 15.48 25.42 -20.04
CA GLY A 76 16.50 26.02 -19.18
C GLY A 76 17.71 25.10 -18.96
N CYS A 77 17.48 23.89 -18.45
CA CYS A 77 18.56 22.96 -18.06
C CYS A 77 18.77 21.77 -19.01
N GLY A 78 17.98 21.63 -20.08
CA GLY A 78 18.09 20.51 -21.04
C GLY A 78 17.62 19.13 -20.54
N GLN A 79 17.35 18.98 -19.23
CA GLN A 79 16.89 17.71 -18.63
C GLN A 79 15.47 17.34 -19.08
N VAL A 80 15.15 16.05 -19.03
CA VAL A 80 13.81 15.55 -19.34
C VAL A 80 12.83 15.97 -18.24
N LYS A 81 11.69 16.54 -18.65
CA LYS A 81 10.57 16.90 -17.78
C LYS A 81 9.26 16.34 -18.31
N ARG A 82 8.23 16.30 -17.46
CA ARG A 82 6.85 16.01 -17.92
C ARG A 82 6.30 17.19 -18.71
N ALA A 83 5.52 16.91 -19.74
CA ALA A 83 4.78 17.92 -20.48
C ALA A 83 3.84 18.70 -19.54
N HIS A 84 3.70 20.01 -19.78
CA HIS A 84 2.86 20.93 -18.99
C HIS A 84 3.22 21.11 -17.51
N LEU A 85 4.32 20.52 -17.03
CA LEU A 85 4.84 20.75 -15.68
C LEU A 85 6.13 21.58 -15.74
N LEU A 86 6.36 22.37 -14.68
CA LEU A 86 7.62 23.04 -14.46
C LEU A 86 8.73 22.02 -14.20
N CYS A 87 9.96 22.35 -14.60
CA CYS A 87 11.09 21.44 -14.40
C CYS A 87 11.43 21.35 -12.91
N PRO A 88 11.50 20.14 -12.33
CA PRO A 88 11.81 19.98 -10.91
C PRO A 88 13.22 20.45 -10.56
N HIS A 89 14.16 20.41 -11.50
CA HIS A 89 15.54 20.86 -11.28
C HIS A 89 15.61 22.39 -11.23
N CYS A 90 15.19 23.08 -12.29
CA CYS A 90 15.23 24.54 -12.34
C CYS A 90 14.44 25.18 -11.19
N VAL A 91 13.28 24.62 -10.81
CA VAL A 91 12.49 25.15 -9.70
C VAL A 91 13.20 24.98 -8.35
N ARG A 92 13.98 23.91 -8.15
CA ARG A 92 14.79 23.74 -6.93
C ARG A 92 15.89 24.80 -6.88
N ASP A 93 16.65 24.94 -7.96
CA ASP A 93 17.78 25.88 -8.02
C ASP A 93 17.34 27.33 -7.78
N ILE A 94 16.23 27.75 -8.42
CA ILE A 94 15.65 29.09 -8.23
C ILE A 94 15.13 29.28 -6.80
N ARG A 95 14.50 28.25 -6.22
CA ARG A 95 14.00 28.34 -4.85
C ARG A 95 15.15 28.47 -3.85
N ASP A 96 16.24 27.75 -4.06
CA ASP A 96 17.39 27.77 -3.15
C ASP A 96 18.19 29.07 -3.28
N SER A 97 18.27 29.66 -4.47
CA SER A 97 18.86 30.99 -4.64
C SER A 97 18.04 32.07 -3.93
N TRP A 98 16.71 32.02 -4.01
CA TRP A 98 15.84 32.97 -3.30
C TRP A 98 15.94 32.83 -1.78
N LYS A 99 16.01 31.61 -1.25
CA LYS A 99 16.21 31.39 0.18
C LYS A 99 17.54 31.98 0.65
N THR A 100 18.61 31.70 -0.07
CA THR A 100 19.95 32.24 0.23
C THR A 100 19.93 33.77 0.27
N ALA A 101 19.27 34.40 -0.71
CA ALA A 101 19.13 35.84 -0.79
C ALA A 101 18.26 36.46 0.33
N GLN A 102 17.39 35.68 0.97
CA GLN A 102 16.53 36.14 2.09
C GLN A 102 17.20 35.99 3.46
N THR A 103 18.17 35.09 3.56
CA THR A 103 18.97 34.86 4.77
C THR A 103 20.24 35.72 4.86
N ALA A 104 20.59 36.43 3.79
CA ALA A 104 21.66 37.42 3.74
C ALA A 104 21.12 38.81 4.06
#